data_AF-A0A7C0VA99-F1
#
_entry.id   AF-A0A7C0VA99-F1
#
_cell.length_a   1.000
_cell.length_b   1.000
_cell.length_c   1.000
_cell.angle_alpha   90.00
_cell.angle_beta   90.00
_cell.angle_gamma   90.00
#
_symmetry.space_group_name_H-M   'P 1'
#
loop_
_entity.id
_entity.type
_entity.pdbx_description
1 polymer ?
#
loop_
_entity_poly.entity_id
_entity_poly.type
_entity_poly.pdbx_seq_one_letter_code
_entity_poly.pdbx_strand_id
1 'polypeptide(L)'
;MKVIFKGEPVSGAHLFATYTGFSEKKNTFAYTTMTDGKGVGSIKILKKGKWMVKVDHKLPFPDKEECDEYLYGATLTFEVR
;
A
#
# COMPACT_ATOMS: atom_id res chain seq x y z
N MET A 1 7.25 -0.56 7.64
CA MET A 1 6.20 -1.55 7.31
C MET A 1 6.78 -2.59 6.38
N LYS A 2 6.30 -3.85 6.43
CA LYS A 2 6.76 -4.92 5.53
C LYS A 2 5.58 -5.47 4.74
N VAL A 3 5.75 -5.58 3.42
CA VAL A 3 4.76 -6.17 2.50
C VAL A 3 5.21 -7.58 2.16
N ILE A 4 4.31 -8.54 2.38
CA ILE A 4 4.56 -9.96 2.16
C ILE A 4 3.41 -10.52 1.34
N PHE A 5 3.71 -11.28 0.29
CA PHE A 5 2.73 -11.99 -0.51
C PHE A 5 3.15 -13.46 -0.61
N LYS A 6 2.25 -14.37 -0.20
CA LYS A 6 2.51 -15.83 -0.16
C LYS A 6 3.82 -16.20 0.55
N GLY A 7 4.15 -15.51 1.64
CA GLY A 7 5.37 -15.74 2.43
C GLY A 7 6.61 -14.98 1.94
N GLU A 8 6.59 -14.45 0.72
CA GLU A 8 7.72 -13.76 0.11
C GLU A 8 7.62 -12.23 0.23
N PRO A 9 8.75 -11.52 0.42
CA PRO A 9 8.75 -10.06 0.45
C PRO A 9 8.44 -9.47 -0.94
N VAL A 10 7.58 -8.46 -0.99
CA VAL A 10 7.26 -7.77 -2.25
C VAL A 10 8.13 -6.53 -2.40
N SER A 11 9.11 -6.58 -3.30
CA SER A 11 9.96 -5.43 -3.66
C SER A 11 9.23 -4.45 -4.59
N GLY A 12 9.48 -3.15 -4.45
CA GLY A 12 8.95 -2.11 -5.34
C GLY A 12 7.44 -1.86 -5.21
N ALA A 13 6.78 -2.38 -4.18
CA ALA A 13 5.37 -2.16 -3.94
C ALA A 13 5.13 -0.72 -3.43
N HIS A 14 4.18 -0.01 -4.03
CA HIS A 14 3.79 1.31 -3.58
C HIS A 14 2.97 1.24 -2.29
N LEU A 15 3.43 1.95 -1.26
CA LEU A 15 2.70 2.21 -0.03
C LEU A 15 2.06 3.59 -0.12
N PHE A 16 0.73 3.63 -0.17
CA PHE A 16 -0.05 4.86 -0.18
C PHE A 16 -0.62 5.12 1.20
N ALA A 17 -0.14 6.16 1.87
CA ALA A 17 -0.50 6.48 3.25
C ALA A 17 -1.25 7.81 3.35
N THR A 18 -2.29 7.83 4.16
CA THR A 18 -3.07 9.04 4.46
C THR A 18 -3.59 8.98 5.90
N TYR A 19 -4.12 10.09 6.39
CA TYR A 19 -4.69 10.19 7.72
C TYR A 19 -6.03 10.92 7.70
N THR A 20 -6.84 10.72 8.75
CA THR A 20 -8.14 11.37 8.87
C THR A 20 -8.03 12.89 8.76
N GLY A 21 -8.77 13.47 7.81
CA GLY A 21 -8.80 14.91 7.55
C GLY A 21 -7.62 15.45 6.75
N PHE A 22 -6.82 14.59 6.08
CA PHE A 22 -5.77 15.07 5.17
C PHE A 22 -6.32 15.77 3.93
N SER A 23 -7.28 15.16 3.25
CA SER A 23 -7.90 15.70 2.03
C SER A 23 -9.32 15.15 1.86
N GLU A 24 -10.22 15.97 1.31
CA GLU A 24 -11.57 15.55 0.88
C GLU A 24 -11.58 14.96 -0.54
N LYS A 25 -10.49 15.14 -1.29
CA LYS A 25 -10.38 14.61 -2.65
C LYS A 25 -10.12 13.10 -2.62
N LYS A 26 -10.88 12.35 -3.43
CA LYS A 26 -10.67 10.90 -3.62
C LYS A 26 -9.24 10.64 -4.13
N ASN A 27 -8.72 9.45 -3.82
CA ASN A 27 -7.40 8.99 -4.27
C ASN A 27 -6.23 9.95 -3.99
N THR A 28 -6.35 10.76 -2.92
CA THR A 28 -5.31 11.71 -2.51
C THR A 28 -4.64 11.21 -1.23
N PHE A 29 -3.32 11.04 -1.26
CA PHE A 29 -2.54 10.45 -0.18
C PHE A 29 -1.49 11.43 0.34
N ALA A 30 -1.28 11.42 1.66
CA ALA A 30 -0.37 12.33 2.34
C ALA A 30 1.09 11.94 2.16
N TYR A 31 1.36 10.65 1.94
CA TYR A 31 2.70 10.13 1.78
C TYR A 31 2.68 8.90 0.90
N THR A 32 3.64 8.82 -0.03
CA THR A 32 3.85 7.65 -0.88
C THR A 32 5.31 7.26 -0.82
N THR A 33 5.57 5.96 -0.68
CA THR A 33 6.91 5.39 -0.77
C THR A 33 6.85 4.02 -1.45
N MET A 34 8.00 3.40 -1.70
CA MET A 34 8.09 2.05 -2.23
C MET A 34 8.82 1.15 -1.23
N THR A 35 8.50 -0.14 -1.26
CA THR A 35 9.28 -1.13 -0.54
C THR A 35 10.63 -1.38 -1.19
N ASP A 36 11.64 -1.65 -0.37
CA ASP A 36 12.96 -2.08 -0.82
C ASP A 36 12.98 -3.58 -1.23
N GLY A 37 14.16 -4.10 -1.59
CA GLY A 37 14.36 -5.50 -1.96
C GLY A 37 14.03 -6.52 -0.85
N LYS A 38 13.83 -6.09 0.40
CA LYS A 38 13.39 -6.92 1.52
C LYS A 38 11.89 -6.77 1.80
N GLY A 39 11.18 -6.06 0.93
CA GLY A 39 9.75 -5.76 1.06
C GLY A 39 9.46 -4.73 2.15
N VAL A 40 10.44 -3.93 2.58
CA VAL A 40 10.29 -2.97 3.68
C VAL A 40 10.16 -1.56 3.13
N GLY A 41 9.13 -0.84 3.56
CA GLY A 41 8.92 0.58 3.25
C GLY A 41 8.68 1.40 4.52
N SER A 42 9.21 2.63 4.54
CA SER A 42 9.15 3.52 5.70
C SER A 42 8.25 4.71 5.41
N ILE A 43 7.23 4.89 6.25
CA ILE A 43 6.27 6.00 6.14
C ILE A 43 6.63 7.02 7.19
N LYS A 44 6.89 8.26 6.77
CA LYS A 44 7.07 9.38 7.69
C LYS A 44 5.70 9.80 8.22
N ILE A 45 5.51 9.71 9.54
CA ILE A 45 4.28 10.17 10.18
C ILE A 45 4.30 11.70 10.27
N LEU A 46 3.38 12.35 9.57
CA LEU A 46 3.28 13.81 9.47
C LEU A 46 2.35 14.44 10.51
N LYS A 47 1.42 13.64 11.05
CA LYS A 47 0.37 14.08 11.99
C LYS A 47 -0.01 12.91 12.91
N LYS A 48 -0.28 13.21 14.18
CA LYS A 48 -0.91 12.25 15.10
C LYS A 48 -2.36 11.96 14.67
N GLY A 49 -2.90 10.82 15.10
CA GLY A 49 -4.27 10.39 14.84
C GLY A 49 -4.35 9.11 14.04
N LYS A 50 -5.49 8.88 13.39
CA LYS A 50 -5.78 7.66 12.63
C LYS A 50 -5.21 7.73 11.23
N TRP A 51 -4.41 6.73 10.88
CA TRP A 51 -3.78 6.54 9.59
C TRP A 51 -4.37 5.35 8.87
N MET A 52 -4.33 5.42 7.53
CA MET A 52 -4.61 4.34 6.61
C MET A 52 -3.42 4.20 5.66
N VAL A 53 -2.97 2.96 5.43
CA VAL A 53 -1.96 2.62 4.44
C VAL A 53 -2.55 1.56 3.52
N LYS A 54 -2.49 1.80 2.22
CA LYS A 54 -2.94 0.91 1.17
C LYS A 54 -1.78 0.45 0.31
N VAL A 55 -1.78 -0.83 -0.07
CA VAL A 55 -0.91 -1.41 -1.09
C VAL A 55 -1.74 -2.27 -2.03
N ASP A 56 -1.43 -2.19 -3.32
CA ASP A 56 -1.99 -3.05 -4.36
C ASP A 56 -0.85 -3.84 -4.99
N HIS A 57 -0.97 -5.17 -5.05
CA HIS A 57 -0.04 -6.05 -5.74
C HIS A 57 -0.75 -6.70 -6.93
N LYS A 58 -0.30 -6.35 -8.13
CA LYS A 58 -0.87 -6.84 -9.39
C LYS A 58 0.03 -7.90 -10.01
N LEU A 59 -0.59 -8.94 -10.54
CA LEU A 59 0.10 -10.02 -11.24
C LEU A 59 -0.65 -10.33 -12.54
N PRO A 60 0.05 -10.65 -13.65
CA PRO A 60 -0.62 -11.06 -14.87
C PRO A 60 -1.44 -12.33 -14.62
N PHE A 61 -2.66 -12.37 -15.16
CA PHE A 61 -3.46 -13.60 -15.15
C PHE A 61 -2.95 -14.55 -16.25
N PRO A 62 -2.97 -15.89 -16.05
CA PRO A 62 -2.43 -16.84 -17.02
C PRO A 62 -3.12 -16.78 -18.39
N ASP A 63 -4.45 -16.63 -18.41
CA ASP A 63 -5.24 -16.50 -19.63
C ASP A 63 -5.81 -15.08 -19.81
N LYS A 64 -5.17 -14.31 -20.68
CA LYS A 64 -5.55 -12.91 -20.92
C LYS A 64 -6.87 -12.73 -21.67
N GLU A 65 -7.43 -13.79 -22.27
CA GLU A 65 -8.75 -13.70 -22.89
C GLU A 65 -9.87 -13.76 -21.83
N GLU A 66 -9.59 -14.36 -20.68
CA GLU A 66 -10.53 -14.43 -19.55
C GLU A 66 -10.38 -13.23 -18.61
N CYS A 67 -9.15 -12.84 -18.27
CA CYS A 67 -8.87 -11.77 -17.32
C CYS A 67 -7.51 -11.12 -17.56
N ASP A 68 -7.39 -9.81 -17.35
CA ASP A 68 -6.11 -9.11 -17.53
C ASP A 68 -5.10 -9.46 -16.42
N GLU A 69 -5.49 -9.23 -15.16
CA GLU A 69 -4.59 -9.25 -14.00
C GLU A 69 -5.31 -9.68 -12.72
N TYR A 70 -4.60 -10.40 -11.85
CA TYR A 70 -4.96 -10.50 -10.45
C TYR A 70 -4.63 -9.21 -9.72
N LEU A 71 -5.56 -8.73 -8.89
CA LEU A 71 -5.34 -7.60 -7.98
C LEU A 71 -5.48 -8.06 -6.52
N TYR A 72 -4.37 -8.05 -5.80
CA TYR A 72 -4.34 -8.30 -4.35
C TYR A 72 -4.17 -6.98 -3.61
N GLY A 73 -5.26 -6.47 -3.04
CA GLY A 73 -5.28 -5.25 -2.24
C GLY A 73 -5.17 -5.55 -0.75
N ALA A 74 -4.33 -4.79 -0.04
CA ALA A 74 -4.30 -4.81 1.42
C ALA A 74 -4.37 -3.38 1.96
N THR A 75 -5.18 -3.20 3.01
CA THR A 75 -5.31 -1.92 3.73
C THR A 75 -5.07 -2.14 5.21
N LEU A 76 -4.18 -1.34 5.80
CA LEU A 76 -3.92 -1.32 7.23
C LEU A 76 -4.32 0.04 7.79
N THR A 77 -5.09 0.05 8.87
CA THR A 77 -5.37 1.25 9.65
C THR A 77 -4.76 1.14 11.04
N PHE A 78 -4.24 2.24 11.55
CA PHE A 78 -3.64 2.31 12.89
C PHE A 78 -3.74 3.73 13.44
N GLU A 79 -3.58 3.88 14.75
CA GLU A 79 -3.57 5.18 15.42
C GLU A 79 -2.17 5.52 15.93
N VAL A 80 -1.70 6.73 15.63
CA VAL A 80 -0.46 7.28 16.20
C VAL A 80 -0.81 8.30 17.28
N ARG A 81 -0.29 8.10 18.49
CA ARG A 81 -0.56 8.91 19.68
C ARG A 81 0.52 9.95 19.96
#